data_AF-A0A151QT67-F1
#
_entry.id   AF-A0A151QT67-F1
#
_cell.length_a   1.000
_cell.length_b   1.000
_cell.length_c   1.000
_cell.angle_alpha   90.00
_cell.angle_beta   90.00
_cell.angle_gamma   90.00
#
_symmetry.space_group_name_H-M   'P 1'
#
loop_
_entity.id
_entity.type
_entity.pdbx_description
1 polymer ?
#
loop_
_entity_poly.entity_id
_entity_poly.type
_entity_poly.pdbx_seq_one_letter_code
_entity_poly.pdbx_strand_id
1 'polypeptide(L)'
;MKSLARKRMKGSKISLDVDPTTGIVSGPNKAQFSSYLGTLARDNISILVPSWKEVPQTTKNMIWQDILGVYDISDTNILKSKMLSSVATKFRQHKSYLIREWVHGKYKGKSPCDDYNIDPEEWEKFKEIRNDPSWKLVRKKTQDIQKLNNAPHLLSRGGYELLVRNFMKSEIKRLKEEAIQSGASEDVVIDPPPLPPRHRLWNMARTKSSGEMTSEPANQVAKKINELEEQASQGSFIPEARQDILTTALGRPEHPGRVRTAGAGATISNYFGPLSKDSSLSKLSPQDLKPSHNKYMYGSHKV
;
A
#
# COMPACT_ATOMS: atom_id res chain seq x y z
N MET A 1 -28.37 -15.05 -7.53
CA MET A 1 -27.62 -14.56 -8.72
C MET A 1 -26.32 -15.34 -8.86
N LYS A 2 -26.03 -15.98 -10.01
CA LYS A 2 -24.73 -16.66 -10.24
C LYS A 2 -23.64 -15.58 -10.35
N SER A 3 -22.62 -15.63 -9.49
CA SER A 3 -21.62 -14.56 -9.38
C SER A 3 -20.89 -14.27 -10.70
N LEU A 4 -20.56 -12.99 -10.94
CA LEU A 4 -19.76 -12.51 -12.08
C LEU A 4 -18.42 -13.26 -12.21
N ALA A 5 -17.89 -13.79 -11.10
CA ALA A 5 -16.68 -14.59 -11.10
C ALA A 5 -16.83 -15.92 -11.87
N ARG A 6 -17.98 -16.60 -11.76
CA ARG A 6 -18.21 -17.90 -12.42
C ARG A 6 -18.41 -17.80 -13.93
N LYS A 7 -18.85 -16.66 -14.44
CA LYS A 7 -19.01 -16.43 -15.90
C LYS A 7 -17.67 -16.41 -16.66
N ARG A 8 -16.54 -16.21 -15.98
CA ARG A 8 -15.21 -16.07 -16.61
C ARG A 8 -14.43 -17.38 -16.78
N MET A 9 -14.96 -18.52 -16.31
CA MET A 9 -14.27 -19.82 -16.41
C MET A 9 -14.38 -20.49 -17.79
N LYS A 10 -15.05 -19.88 -18.76
CA LYS A 10 -15.14 -20.37 -20.15
C LYS A 10 -14.29 -19.50 -21.06
N GLY A 11 -13.00 -19.82 -21.16
CA GLY A 11 -12.04 -19.17 -22.06
C GLY A 11 -10.58 -19.50 -21.72
N SER A 12 -9.65 -19.09 -22.59
CA SER A 12 -8.22 -19.11 -22.27
C SER A 12 -7.94 -18.22 -21.06
N LYS A 13 -7.01 -18.65 -20.19
CA LYS A 13 -6.62 -17.86 -19.01
C LYS A 13 -6.07 -16.50 -19.44
N ILE A 14 -6.38 -15.47 -18.66
CA ILE A 14 -5.89 -14.11 -18.91
C ILE A 14 -4.43 -14.01 -18.45
N SER A 15 -3.54 -13.64 -19.36
CA SER A 15 -2.13 -13.38 -19.03
C SER A 15 -1.99 -12.24 -18.00
N LEU A 16 -1.12 -12.44 -17.03
CA LEU A 16 -0.88 -11.50 -15.94
C LEU A 16 0.61 -11.43 -15.60
N ASP A 17 1.18 -10.23 -15.69
CA ASP A 17 2.56 -10.00 -15.27
C ASP A 17 2.62 -9.92 -13.74
N VAL A 18 3.21 -10.93 -13.11
CA VAL A 18 3.34 -11.04 -11.66
C VAL A 18 4.80 -11.26 -11.30
N ASP A 19 5.34 -10.38 -10.45
CA ASP A 19 6.64 -10.62 -9.83
C ASP A 19 6.55 -11.86 -8.92
N PRO A 20 7.35 -12.92 -9.17
CA PRO A 20 7.25 -14.19 -8.43
C PRO A 20 7.61 -14.07 -6.94
N THR A 21 8.37 -13.05 -6.56
CA THR A 21 8.83 -12.83 -5.18
C THR A 21 7.92 -11.88 -4.43
N THR A 22 7.58 -10.75 -5.04
CA THR A 22 6.80 -9.69 -4.38
C THR A 22 5.29 -9.91 -4.53
N GLY A 23 4.87 -10.62 -5.58
CA GLY A 23 3.47 -10.76 -5.98
C GLY A 23 2.86 -9.48 -6.54
N ILE A 24 3.70 -8.49 -6.88
CA ILE A 24 3.25 -7.24 -7.50
C ILE A 24 2.79 -7.54 -8.92
N VAL A 25 1.59 -7.05 -9.23
CA VAL A 25 0.99 -7.19 -10.55
C VAL A 25 1.22 -5.94 -11.37
N SER A 26 1.66 -6.11 -12.61
CA SER A 26 1.88 -5.05 -13.60
C SER A 26 1.13 -5.34 -14.90
N GLY A 27 1.33 -4.48 -15.90
CA GLY A 27 0.73 -4.66 -17.22
C GLY A 27 -0.74 -4.22 -17.34
N PRO A 28 -1.33 -4.39 -18.53
CA PRO A 28 -2.65 -3.86 -18.88
C PRO A 28 -3.79 -4.49 -18.05
N ASN A 29 -3.63 -5.74 -17.62
CA ASN A 29 -4.67 -6.49 -16.90
C ASN A 29 -4.69 -6.21 -15.37
N LYS A 30 -3.73 -5.44 -14.83
CA LYS A 30 -3.61 -5.12 -13.39
C LYS A 30 -4.91 -4.57 -12.78
N ALA A 31 -5.54 -3.62 -13.46
CA ALA A 31 -6.77 -2.98 -12.96
C ALA A 31 -7.93 -3.97 -12.91
N GLN A 32 -8.09 -4.76 -13.97
CA GLN A 32 -9.13 -5.78 -14.08
C GLN A 32 -8.94 -6.88 -13.02
N PHE A 33 -7.69 -7.36 -12.84
CA PHE A 33 -7.32 -8.32 -11.81
C PHE A 33 -7.64 -7.80 -10.40
N SER A 34 -7.24 -6.56 -10.08
CA SER A 34 -7.56 -5.95 -8.78
C SER A 34 -9.07 -5.85 -8.52
N SER A 35 -9.89 -5.65 -9.55
CA SER A 35 -11.35 -5.61 -9.42
C SER A 35 -11.92 -7.02 -9.19
N TYR A 36 -11.40 -8.02 -9.91
CA TYR A 36 -11.77 -9.42 -9.75
C TYR A 36 -11.50 -9.94 -8.34
N LEU A 37 -10.32 -9.65 -7.77
CA LEU A 37 -10.03 -9.99 -6.37
C LEU A 37 -11.02 -9.35 -5.38
N GLY A 38 -11.50 -8.14 -5.70
CA GLY A 38 -12.54 -7.48 -4.91
C GLY A 38 -13.88 -8.19 -4.98
N THR A 39 -14.26 -8.69 -6.16
CA THR A 39 -15.47 -9.51 -6.35
C THR A 39 -15.34 -10.82 -5.56
N LEU A 40 -14.21 -11.52 -5.67
CA LEU A 40 -14.00 -12.76 -4.90
C LEU A 40 -14.10 -12.52 -3.39
N ALA A 41 -13.56 -11.42 -2.89
CA ALA A 41 -13.65 -11.05 -1.49
C ALA A 41 -15.10 -10.80 -1.03
N ARG A 42 -15.95 -10.20 -1.88
CA ARG A 42 -17.34 -9.88 -1.55
C ARG A 42 -18.24 -11.11 -1.65
N ASP A 43 -18.04 -11.92 -2.69
CA ASP A 43 -18.98 -12.99 -3.02
C ASP A 43 -18.73 -14.26 -2.18
N ASN A 44 -17.51 -14.45 -1.68
CA ASN A 44 -17.12 -15.69 -1.00
C ASN A 44 -16.85 -15.52 0.51
N ILE A 45 -16.88 -14.31 1.05
CA ILE A 45 -16.54 -14.05 2.46
C ILE A 45 -17.66 -13.25 3.11
N SER A 46 -18.34 -13.87 4.06
CA SER A 46 -19.38 -13.19 4.84
C SER A 46 -18.82 -11.96 5.56
N ILE A 47 -19.60 -10.89 5.55
CA ILE A 47 -19.27 -9.65 6.26
C ILE A 47 -19.25 -9.83 7.78
N LEU A 48 -19.86 -10.90 8.29
CA LEU A 48 -19.86 -11.25 9.71
C LEU A 48 -18.50 -11.77 10.19
N VAL A 49 -17.68 -12.35 9.29
CA VAL A 49 -16.35 -12.86 9.67
C VAL A 49 -15.49 -11.71 10.23
N PRO A 50 -15.08 -11.73 11.51
CA PRO A 50 -14.46 -10.57 12.15
C PRO A 50 -13.15 -10.14 11.49
N SER A 51 -12.28 -11.10 11.17
CA SER A 51 -10.98 -10.86 10.55
C SER A 51 -10.59 -11.91 9.50
N TRP A 52 -9.61 -11.58 8.65
CA TRP A 52 -9.08 -12.51 7.65
C TRP A 52 -8.50 -13.81 8.23
N LYS A 53 -8.03 -13.76 9.49
CA LYS A 53 -7.48 -14.94 10.17
C LYS A 53 -8.55 -16.00 10.38
N GLU A 54 -9.77 -15.57 10.63
CA GLU A 54 -10.93 -16.42 10.92
C GLU A 54 -11.65 -16.92 9.66
N VAL A 55 -11.27 -16.43 8.47
CA VAL A 55 -11.79 -16.99 7.22
C VAL A 55 -11.31 -18.44 7.09
N PRO A 56 -12.21 -19.42 6.88
CA PRO A 56 -11.85 -20.83 6.78
C PRO A 56 -10.81 -21.10 5.69
N GLN A 57 -9.91 -22.04 5.96
CA GLN A 57 -8.85 -22.39 5.01
C GLN A 57 -9.42 -22.99 3.71
N THR A 58 -10.56 -23.68 3.80
CA THR A 58 -11.33 -24.18 2.65
C THR A 58 -11.74 -23.02 1.73
N THR A 59 -12.33 -21.95 2.27
CA THR A 59 -12.69 -20.74 1.52
C THR A 59 -11.47 -20.06 0.90
N LYS A 60 -10.36 -19.95 1.64
CA LYS A 60 -9.10 -19.40 1.12
C LYS A 60 -8.56 -20.21 -0.05
N ASN A 61 -8.64 -21.54 0.03
CA ASN A 61 -8.21 -22.44 -1.04
C ASN A 61 -9.14 -22.34 -2.27
N MET A 62 -10.46 -22.27 -2.07
CA MET A 62 -11.42 -22.05 -3.17
C MET A 62 -11.15 -20.74 -3.92
N ILE A 63 -10.99 -19.64 -3.19
CA ILE A 63 -10.65 -18.33 -3.79
C ILE A 63 -9.34 -18.42 -4.59
N TRP A 64 -8.35 -19.17 -4.11
CA TRP A 64 -7.11 -19.38 -4.84
C TRP A 64 -7.32 -20.16 -6.14
N GLN A 65 -8.10 -21.24 -6.11
CA GLN A 65 -8.43 -22.02 -7.30
C GLN A 65 -9.23 -21.19 -8.32
N ASP A 66 -10.15 -20.34 -7.88
CA ASP A 66 -10.87 -19.40 -8.75
C ASP A 66 -9.90 -18.43 -9.46
N ILE A 67 -8.88 -17.92 -8.75
CA ILE A 67 -7.84 -17.06 -9.33
C ILE A 67 -7.07 -17.81 -10.43
N LEU A 68 -6.59 -19.02 -10.13
CA LEU A 68 -5.84 -19.86 -11.09
C LEU A 68 -6.70 -20.30 -12.28
N GLY A 69 -8.03 -20.38 -12.10
CA GLY A 69 -8.97 -20.70 -13.17
C GLY A 69 -9.14 -19.57 -14.18
N VAL A 70 -8.95 -18.31 -13.77
CA VAL A 70 -9.18 -17.14 -14.63
C VAL A 70 -7.88 -16.51 -15.15
N TYR A 71 -6.80 -16.53 -14.35
CA TYR A 71 -5.54 -15.87 -14.67
C TYR A 71 -4.40 -16.88 -14.80
N ASP A 72 -3.47 -16.61 -15.71
CA ASP A 72 -2.25 -17.38 -15.86
C ASP A 72 -1.22 -16.92 -14.82
N ILE A 73 -1.14 -17.67 -13.72
CA ILE A 73 -0.27 -17.39 -12.57
C ILE A 73 0.31 -18.72 -12.10
N SER A 74 1.61 -18.73 -11.78
CA SER A 74 2.26 -19.92 -11.23
C SER A 74 1.66 -20.32 -9.88
N ASP A 75 1.32 -21.59 -9.72
CA ASP A 75 0.77 -22.13 -8.47
C ASP A 75 1.89 -22.34 -7.44
N THR A 76 2.27 -21.26 -6.76
CA THR A 76 3.28 -21.27 -5.70
C THR A 76 2.69 -20.77 -4.38
N ASN A 77 3.20 -21.30 -3.27
CA ASN A 77 2.77 -20.85 -1.94
C ASN A 77 3.07 -19.36 -1.68
N ILE A 78 4.15 -18.83 -2.28
CA ILE A 78 4.51 -17.41 -2.19
C ILE A 78 3.43 -16.56 -2.85
N LEU A 79 3.12 -16.82 -4.13
CA LEU A 79 2.11 -16.07 -4.86
C LEU A 79 0.72 -16.26 -4.26
N LYS A 80 0.34 -17.48 -3.88
CA LYS A 80 -0.91 -17.75 -3.15
C LYS A 80 -1.05 -16.85 -1.93
N SER A 81 -0.02 -16.78 -1.08
CA SER A 81 -0.02 -15.91 0.11
C SER A 81 -0.18 -14.42 -0.26
N LYS A 82 0.53 -13.94 -1.29
CA LYS A 82 0.46 -12.53 -1.73
C LYS A 82 -0.92 -12.18 -2.32
N MET A 83 -1.49 -13.04 -3.15
CA MET A 83 -2.80 -12.83 -3.77
C MET A 83 -3.92 -12.88 -2.72
N LEU A 84 -3.87 -13.86 -1.83
CA LEU A 84 -4.81 -13.94 -0.71
C LEU A 84 -4.68 -12.75 0.25
N SER A 85 -3.48 -12.21 0.46
CA SER A 85 -3.28 -10.96 1.22
C SER A 85 -3.93 -9.75 0.54
N SER A 86 -3.95 -9.73 -0.80
CA SER A 86 -4.67 -8.71 -1.58
C SER A 86 -6.18 -8.86 -1.42
N VAL A 87 -6.72 -10.09 -1.50
CA VAL A 87 -8.13 -10.40 -1.22
C VAL A 87 -8.52 -9.97 0.20
N ALA A 88 -7.69 -10.28 1.20
CA ALA A 88 -7.89 -9.87 2.58
C ALA A 88 -8.00 -8.34 2.73
N THR A 89 -7.21 -7.61 1.95
CA THR A 89 -7.24 -6.15 1.91
C THR A 89 -8.55 -5.64 1.29
N LYS A 90 -8.99 -6.24 0.18
CA LYS A 90 -10.28 -5.90 -0.44
C LYS A 90 -11.47 -6.20 0.46
N PHE A 91 -11.44 -7.33 1.19
CA PHE A 91 -12.43 -7.68 2.19
C PHE A 91 -12.55 -6.60 3.27
N ARG A 92 -11.42 -6.20 3.89
CA ARG A 92 -11.41 -5.11 4.88
C ARG A 92 -11.93 -3.79 4.31
N GLN A 93 -11.52 -3.44 3.09
CA GLN A 93 -11.98 -2.22 2.40
C GLN A 93 -13.49 -2.24 2.15
N HIS A 94 -14.05 -3.38 1.75
CA HIS A 94 -15.49 -3.53 1.55
C HIS A 94 -16.27 -3.32 2.85
N LYS A 95 -15.86 -3.97 3.95
CA LYS A 95 -16.47 -3.75 5.28
C LYS A 95 -16.43 -2.26 5.67
N SER A 96 -15.30 -1.60 5.48
CA SER A 96 -15.16 -0.16 5.77
C SER A 96 -16.05 0.72 4.87
N TYR A 97 -16.21 0.34 3.60
CA TYR A 97 -17.10 1.03 2.67
C TYR A 97 -18.57 0.89 3.09
N LEU A 98 -19.02 -0.31 3.46
CA LEU A 98 -20.37 -0.54 3.97
C LEU A 98 -20.66 0.34 5.19
N ILE A 99 -19.74 0.41 6.14
CA ILE A 99 -19.90 1.28 7.33
C ILE A 99 -19.99 2.76 6.94
N ARG A 100 -19.05 3.22 6.11
CA ARG A 100 -18.94 4.64 5.75
C ARG A 100 -20.15 5.10 4.94
N GLU A 101 -20.58 4.34 3.96
CA GLU A 101 -21.59 4.78 2.99
C GLU A 101 -23.01 4.34 3.36
N TRP A 102 -23.18 3.14 3.92
CA TRP A 102 -24.50 2.53 4.15
C TRP A 102 -24.97 2.64 5.60
N VAL A 103 -24.05 2.62 6.57
CA VAL A 103 -24.45 2.81 7.99
C VAL A 103 -24.49 4.29 8.36
N HIS A 104 -23.49 5.06 7.94
CA HIS A 104 -23.32 6.45 8.38
C HIS A 104 -23.36 7.49 7.26
N GLY A 105 -23.42 7.07 5.99
CA GLY A 105 -23.21 7.94 4.85
C GLY A 105 -24.44 8.12 3.98
N LYS A 106 -24.18 8.34 2.68
CA LYS A 106 -25.18 8.71 1.68
C LYS A 106 -26.30 7.69 1.45
N TYR A 107 -26.08 6.42 1.80
CA TYR A 107 -27.05 5.34 1.65
C TYR A 107 -27.66 4.91 2.99
N LYS A 108 -27.54 5.73 4.04
CA LYS A 108 -28.16 5.46 5.32
C LYS A 108 -29.67 5.22 5.16
N GLY A 109 -30.15 4.13 5.77
CA GLY A 109 -31.56 3.70 5.67
C GLY A 109 -31.88 2.83 4.44
N LYS A 110 -30.93 2.67 3.50
CA LYS A 110 -31.05 1.72 2.39
C LYS A 110 -30.34 0.40 2.72
N SER A 111 -30.70 -0.65 1.98
CA SER A 111 -30.10 -1.98 2.13
C SER A 111 -29.04 -2.21 1.04
N PRO A 112 -27.81 -2.64 1.39
CA PRO A 112 -26.79 -3.03 0.42
C PRO A 112 -27.07 -4.40 -0.23
N CYS A 113 -28.10 -5.13 0.22
CA CYS A 113 -28.35 -6.51 -0.20
C CYS A 113 -28.76 -6.65 -1.69
N ASP A 114 -29.27 -5.58 -2.30
CA ASP A 114 -29.59 -5.58 -3.74
C ASP A 114 -28.34 -5.42 -4.60
N ASP A 115 -27.35 -4.68 -4.10
CA ASP A 115 -26.11 -4.33 -4.81
C ASP A 115 -24.99 -5.36 -4.59
N TYR A 116 -25.04 -6.09 -3.48
CA TYR A 116 -24.01 -7.00 -3.03
C TYR A 116 -24.62 -8.33 -2.59
N ASN A 117 -23.86 -9.41 -2.72
CA ASN A 117 -24.27 -10.75 -2.28
C ASN A 117 -24.19 -10.86 -0.74
N ILE A 118 -25.06 -10.11 -0.05
CA ILE A 118 -25.17 -10.03 1.40
C ILE A 118 -26.61 -10.42 1.74
N ASP A 119 -26.76 -11.35 2.68
CA ASP A 119 -28.08 -11.72 3.18
C ASP A 119 -28.66 -10.62 4.11
N PRO A 120 -29.97 -10.33 4.07
CA PRO A 120 -30.58 -9.33 4.95
C PRO A 120 -30.32 -9.56 6.44
N GLU A 121 -30.34 -10.80 6.91
CA GLU A 121 -30.05 -11.15 8.31
C GLU A 121 -28.58 -10.89 8.64
N GLU A 122 -27.66 -11.21 7.71
CA GLU A 122 -26.24 -10.88 7.85
C GLU A 122 -26.03 -9.37 7.92
N TRP A 123 -26.78 -8.58 7.16
CA TRP A 123 -26.67 -7.12 7.18
C TRP A 123 -27.12 -6.54 8.52
N GLU A 124 -28.23 -7.02 9.09
CA GLU A 124 -28.70 -6.58 10.41
C GLU A 124 -27.69 -6.90 11.51
N LYS A 125 -27.21 -8.15 11.59
CA LYS A 125 -26.16 -8.57 12.53
C LYS A 125 -24.88 -7.75 12.36
N PHE A 126 -24.52 -7.44 11.12
CA PHE A 126 -23.36 -6.60 10.85
C PHE A 126 -23.54 -5.20 11.45
N LYS A 127 -24.70 -4.56 11.30
CA LYS A 127 -24.97 -3.24 11.90
C LYS A 127 -24.90 -3.28 13.43
N GLU A 128 -25.42 -4.33 14.05
CA GLU A 128 -25.35 -4.53 15.50
C GLU A 128 -23.89 -4.57 15.98
N ILE A 129 -23.07 -5.44 15.37
CA ILE A 129 -21.64 -5.56 15.69
C ILE A 129 -20.89 -4.22 15.53
N ARG A 130 -21.26 -3.40 14.53
CA ARG A 130 -20.60 -2.09 14.32
C ARG A 130 -21.11 -0.99 15.24
N ASN A 131 -22.29 -1.16 15.82
CA ASN A 131 -22.83 -0.23 16.80
C ASN A 131 -22.42 -0.58 18.24
N ASP A 132 -21.90 -1.78 18.45
CA ASP A 132 -21.36 -2.24 19.72
C ASP A 132 -20.33 -1.24 20.32
N PRO A 133 -20.44 -0.91 21.63
CA PRO A 133 -19.53 0.02 22.30
C PRO A 133 -18.05 -0.40 22.23
N SER A 134 -17.74 -1.70 22.34
CA SER A 134 -16.36 -2.19 22.29
C SER A 134 -15.75 -1.97 20.91
N TRP A 135 -16.54 -2.17 19.85
CA TRP A 135 -16.10 -1.92 18.48
C TRP A 135 -15.86 -0.42 18.24
N LYS A 136 -16.75 0.45 18.74
CA LYS A 136 -16.60 1.91 18.67
C LYS A 136 -15.32 2.37 19.36
N LEU A 137 -14.94 1.76 20.48
CA LEU A 137 -13.69 2.07 21.18
C LEU A 137 -12.46 1.72 20.33
N VAL A 138 -12.43 0.53 19.70
CA VAL A 138 -11.35 0.12 18.79
C VAL A 138 -11.24 1.06 17.59
N ARG A 139 -12.40 1.45 17.02
CA ARG A 139 -12.45 2.42 15.92
C ARG A 139 -11.87 3.76 16.34
N LYS A 140 -12.28 4.30 17.49
CA LYS A 140 -11.81 5.59 18.01
C LYS A 140 -10.31 5.60 18.22
N LYS A 141 -9.76 4.56 18.87
CA LYS A 141 -8.31 4.39 19.05
C LYS A 141 -7.56 4.44 17.71
N THR A 142 -8.08 3.75 16.69
CA THR A 142 -7.47 3.74 15.35
C THR A 142 -7.53 5.11 14.68
N GLN A 143 -8.64 5.85 14.83
CA GLN A 143 -8.78 7.21 14.34
C GLN A 143 -7.81 8.17 15.03
N ASP A 144 -7.63 8.02 16.34
CA ASP A 144 -6.71 8.87 17.11
C ASP A 144 -5.25 8.60 16.71
N ILE A 145 -4.86 7.34 16.46
CA ILE A 145 -3.54 7.01 15.88
C ILE A 145 -3.37 7.66 14.50
N GLN A 146 -4.40 7.62 13.65
CA GLN A 146 -4.32 8.21 12.31
C GLN A 146 -4.13 9.74 12.35
N LYS A 147 -4.70 10.42 13.35
CA LYS A 147 -4.50 11.87 13.55
C LYS A 147 -3.06 12.24 13.90
N LEU A 148 -2.27 11.32 14.44
CA LEU A 148 -0.83 11.52 14.72
C LEU A 148 0.03 11.53 13.44
N ASN A 149 -0.56 11.25 12.27
CA ASN A 149 0.15 11.37 11.00
C ASN A 149 0.25 12.84 10.56
N ASN A 150 1.28 13.52 11.05
CA ASN A 150 1.47 14.96 10.85
C ASN A 150 2.02 15.35 9.47
N ALA A 151 2.39 14.39 8.62
CA ALA A 151 2.93 14.62 7.27
C ALA A 151 2.29 13.64 6.26
N PRO A 152 0.98 13.75 5.98
CA PRO A 152 0.30 12.89 5.02
C PRO A 152 0.83 13.14 3.60
N HIS A 153 0.88 12.07 2.79
CA HIS A 153 1.21 12.19 1.37
C HIS A 153 -0.02 12.48 0.51
N LEU A 154 0.16 13.06 -0.66
CA LEU A 154 -0.88 13.36 -1.66
C LEU A 154 -1.04 12.28 -2.73
N LEU A 155 -0.33 11.17 -2.60
CA LEU A 155 -0.38 10.09 -3.58
C LEU A 155 -1.78 9.49 -3.71
N SER A 156 -2.20 9.32 -4.96
CA SER A 156 -3.46 8.66 -5.32
C SER A 156 -3.34 7.13 -5.21
N ARG A 157 -4.34 6.40 -5.74
CA ARG A 157 -4.38 4.94 -5.77
C ARG A 157 -3.13 4.31 -6.42
N GLY A 158 -2.44 5.04 -7.31
CA GLY A 158 -1.22 4.57 -7.98
C GLY A 158 0.05 4.64 -7.12
N GLY A 159 0.02 5.31 -5.96
CA GLY A 159 1.14 5.38 -5.03
C GLY A 159 2.42 5.96 -5.65
N TYR A 160 3.57 5.52 -5.13
CA TYR A 160 4.89 5.95 -5.61
C TYR A 160 5.23 5.41 -7.00
N GLU A 161 4.71 4.24 -7.38
CA GLU A 161 4.90 3.67 -8.72
C GLU A 161 4.36 4.62 -9.80
N LEU A 162 3.15 5.16 -9.60
CA LEU A 162 2.56 6.14 -10.51
C LEU A 162 3.30 7.48 -10.46
N LEU A 163 3.74 7.92 -9.28
CA LEU A 163 4.54 9.14 -9.12
C LEU A 163 5.82 9.07 -9.96
N VAL A 164 6.59 7.97 -9.81
CA VAL A 164 7.83 7.74 -10.55
C VAL A 164 7.56 7.70 -12.06
N ARG A 165 6.56 6.92 -12.50
CA ARG A 165 6.20 6.83 -13.92
C ARG A 165 5.88 8.20 -14.53
N ASN A 166 5.09 9.00 -13.83
CA ASN A 166 4.70 10.33 -14.30
C ASN A 166 5.90 11.28 -14.33
N PHE A 167 6.72 11.27 -13.27
CA PHE A 167 7.95 12.06 -13.21
C PHE A 167 8.89 11.73 -14.37
N MET A 168 9.18 10.45 -14.58
CA MET A 168 10.07 10.00 -15.67
C MET A 168 9.54 10.41 -17.04
N LYS A 169 8.23 10.29 -17.27
CA LYS A 169 7.60 10.72 -18.52
C LYS A 169 7.74 12.24 -18.75
N SER A 170 7.53 13.03 -17.70
CA SER A 170 7.68 14.48 -17.75
C SER A 170 9.14 14.89 -17.99
N GLU A 171 10.09 14.23 -17.33
CA GLU A 171 11.51 14.55 -17.43
C GLU A 171 12.07 14.20 -18.81
N ILE A 172 11.71 13.03 -19.36
CA ILE A 172 12.07 12.66 -20.74
C ILE A 172 11.49 13.68 -21.72
N LYS A 173 10.24 14.13 -21.51
CA LYS A 173 9.62 15.14 -22.36
C LYS A 173 10.40 16.47 -22.31
N ARG A 174 10.76 16.94 -21.11
CA ARG A 174 11.57 18.17 -20.91
C ARG A 174 12.91 18.08 -21.63
N LEU A 175 13.65 16.99 -21.43
CA LEU A 175 14.96 16.76 -22.06
C LEU A 175 14.86 16.69 -23.59
N LYS A 176 13.79 16.10 -24.13
CA LYS A 176 13.52 16.11 -25.58
C LYS A 176 13.31 17.53 -26.10
N GLU A 177 12.48 18.33 -25.42
CA GLU A 177 12.22 19.72 -25.80
C GLU A 177 13.51 20.55 -25.77
N GLU A 178 14.36 20.38 -24.75
CA GLU A 178 15.66 21.05 -24.65
C GLU A 178 16.64 20.63 -25.75
N ALA A 179 16.67 19.34 -26.10
CA ALA A 179 17.49 18.83 -27.20
C ALA A 179 17.02 19.40 -28.55
N ILE A 180 15.72 19.43 -28.80
CA ILE A 180 15.14 20.01 -30.03
C ILE A 180 15.45 21.50 -30.11
N GLN A 181 15.31 22.24 -29.00
CA GLN A 181 15.69 23.65 -28.93
C GLN A 181 17.19 23.87 -29.19
N SER A 182 18.02 22.89 -28.84
CA SER A 182 19.47 22.90 -29.08
C SER A 182 19.85 22.38 -30.48
N GLY A 183 18.88 22.14 -31.37
CA GLY A 183 19.11 21.76 -32.77
C GLY A 183 19.07 20.25 -33.06
N ALA A 184 18.61 19.43 -32.10
CA ALA A 184 18.38 18.00 -32.36
C ALA A 184 17.15 17.76 -33.24
N SER A 185 17.12 16.59 -33.90
CA SER A 185 15.95 16.11 -34.64
C SER A 185 14.75 15.87 -33.71
N GLU A 186 13.54 15.99 -34.24
CA GLU A 186 12.29 15.70 -33.52
C GLU A 186 12.20 14.22 -33.08
N ASP A 187 12.88 13.32 -33.82
CA ASP A 187 12.98 11.90 -33.49
C ASP A 187 14.09 11.56 -32.48
N VAL A 188 14.66 12.56 -31.79
CA VAL A 188 15.72 12.34 -30.81
C VAL A 188 15.27 11.36 -29.71
N VAL A 189 16.06 10.29 -29.55
CA VAL A 189 15.91 9.33 -28.46
C VAL A 189 16.71 9.85 -27.29
N ILE A 190 16.01 10.12 -26.18
CA ILE A 190 16.62 10.54 -24.93
C ILE A 190 16.74 9.33 -24.02
N ASP A 191 17.94 9.10 -23.50
CA ASP A 191 18.17 8.08 -22.51
C ASP A 191 17.34 8.36 -21.24
N PRO A 192 16.71 7.34 -20.65
CA PRO A 192 15.94 7.52 -19.43
C PRO A 192 16.80 8.12 -18.31
N PRO A 193 16.35 9.21 -17.65
CA PRO A 193 17.10 9.79 -16.55
C PRO A 193 17.20 8.83 -15.37
N PRO A 194 18.17 9.03 -14.45
CA PRO A 194 18.23 8.24 -13.23
C PRO A 194 16.95 8.42 -12.40
N LEU A 195 16.51 7.34 -11.76
CA LEU A 195 15.36 7.38 -10.86
C LEU A 195 15.62 8.36 -9.69
N PRO A 196 14.61 9.14 -9.27
CA PRO A 196 14.76 9.99 -8.10
C PRO A 196 15.09 9.16 -6.85
N PRO A 197 16.06 9.59 -6.03
CA PRO A 197 16.34 8.94 -4.76
C PRO A 197 15.15 9.08 -3.80
N ARG A 198 15.07 8.17 -2.82
CA ARG A 198 13.86 8.05 -1.99
C ARG A 198 13.52 9.29 -1.16
N HIS A 199 14.51 10.07 -0.72
CA HIS A 199 14.26 11.33 -0.01
C HIS A 199 13.55 12.34 -0.91
N ARG A 200 13.93 12.43 -2.19
CA ARG A 200 13.23 13.26 -3.18
C ARG A 200 11.82 12.75 -3.46
N LEU A 201 11.62 11.44 -3.61
CA LEU A 201 10.27 10.87 -3.74
C LEU A 201 9.39 11.21 -2.54
N TRP A 202 9.95 11.20 -1.33
CA TRP A 202 9.22 11.58 -0.11
C TRP A 202 8.75 13.04 -0.13
N ASN A 203 9.61 13.96 -0.59
CA ASN A 203 9.29 15.38 -0.79
C ASN A 203 8.19 15.52 -1.85
N MET A 204 8.39 14.96 -3.05
CA MET A 204 7.42 15.02 -4.15
C MET A 204 6.04 14.50 -3.75
N ALA A 205 5.99 13.43 -2.97
CA ALA A 205 4.73 12.87 -2.47
C ALA A 205 3.99 13.79 -1.48
N ARG A 206 4.61 14.87 -1.02
CA ARG A 206 4.11 15.82 -0.02
C ARG A 206 4.13 17.27 -0.50
N THR A 207 4.42 17.50 -1.77
CA THR A 207 4.37 18.81 -2.41
C THR A 207 3.03 18.98 -3.13
N LYS A 208 2.34 20.07 -2.85
CA LYS A 208 1.11 20.48 -3.53
C LYS A 208 1.44 20.96 -4.95
N SER A 209 0.41 21.12 -5.80
CA SER A 209 0.57 21.74 -7.11
C SER A 209 1.07 23.19 -7.05
N SER A 210 0.89 23.89 -5.93
CA SER A 210 1.45 25.23 -5.68
C SER A 210 2.95 25.24 -5.41
N GLY A 211 3.60 24.08 -5.26
CA GLY A 211 5.00 23.95 -4.84
C GLY A 211 5.20 23.90 -3.32
N GLU A 212 4.18 24.25 -2.54
CA GLU A 212 4.26 24.20 -1.08
C GLU A 212 4.15 22.78 -0.52
N MET A 213 4.75 22.56 0.64
CA MET A 213 4.57 21.33 1.40
C MET A 213 3.15 21.21 1.97
N THR A 214 2.69 19.98 2.16
CA THR A 214 1.36 19.65 2.70
C THR A 214 1.11 20.17 4.11
N SER A 215 2.17 20.37 4.90
CA SER A 215 2.09 20.70 6.32
C SER A 215 3.42 21.26 6.80
N GLU A 216 3.40 21.99 7.91
CA GLU A 216 4.63 22.52 8.53
C GLU A 216 5.60 21.40 8.97
N PRO A 217 5.16 20.28 9.57
CA PRO A 217 6.05 19.15 9.83
C PRO A 217 6.65 18.53 8.56
N ALA A 218 5.91 18.51 7.45
CA ALA A 218 6.47 18.07 6.17
C ALA A 218 7.54 19.05 5.65
N ASN A 219 7.32 20.35 5.83
CA ASN A 219 8.27 21.40 5.48
C ASN A 219 9.59 21.29 6.27
N GLN A 220 9.50 21.04 7.58
CA GLN A 220 10.67 20.85 8.44
C GLN A 220 11.52 19.64 7.99
N VAL A 221 10.87 18.52 7.66
CA VAL A 221 11.57 17.33 7.15
C VAL A 221 12.19 17.63 5.78
N ALA A 222 11.50 18.35 4.90
CA ALA A 222 12.02 18.70 3.58
C ALA A 222 13.26 19.60 3.67
N LYS A 223 13.26 20.60 4.55
CA LYS A 223 14.44 21.44 4.83
C LYS A 223 15.63 20.59 5.28
N LYS A 224 15.41 19.70 6.26
CA LYS A 224 16.44 18.77 6.74
C LYS A 224 16.95 17.80 5.66
N ILE A 225 16.08 17.37 4.74
CA ILE A 225 16.48 16.56 3.58
C ILE A 225 17.45 17.35 2.70
N ASN A 226 17.15 18.62 2.40
CA ASN A 226 18.01 19.47 1.57
C ASN A 226 19.38 19.69 2.24
N GLU A 227 19.40 20.01 3.55
CA GLU A 227 20.64 20.15 4.33
C GLU A 227 21.50 18.87 4.28
N LEU A 228 20.90 17.70 4.45
CA LEU A 228 21.61 16.41 4.39
C LEU A 228 22.07 16.06 2.97
N GLU A 229 21.35 16.48 1.94
CA GLU A 229 21.73 16.27 0.54
C GLU A 229 22.94 17.16 0.16
N GLU A 230 22.99 18.39 0.68
CA GLU A 230 24.15 19.27 0.56
C GLU A 230 25.36 18.69 1.30
N GLN A 231 25.19 18.23 2.55
CA GLN A 231 26.25 17.57 3.32
C GLN A 231 26.76 16.30 2.62
N ALA A 232 25.87 15.51 2.02
CA ALA A 232 26.25 14.33 1.25
C ALA A 232 27.09 14.69 0.02
N SER A 233 26.71 15.77 -0.68
CA SER A 233 27.43 16.27 -1.85
C SER A 233 28.83 16.79 -1.48
N GLN A 234 28.99 17.33 -0.27
CA GLN A 234 30.27 17.76 0.30
C GLN A 234 31.09 16.62 0.92
N GLY A 235 30.55 15.41 0.99
CA GLY A 235 31.19 14.26 1.63
C GLY A 235 31.19 14.27 3.16
N SER A 236 30.52 15.24 3.79
CA SER A 236 30.40 15.33 5.26
C SER A 236 29.30 14.43 5.83
N PHE A 237 28.40 13.95 4.98
CA PHE A 237 27.42 12.92 5.31
C PHE A 237 27.56 11.72 4.37
N ILE A 238 27.86 10.53 4.92
CA ILE A 238 27.92 9.28 4.15
C ILE A 238 26.68 8.44 4.53
N PRO A 239 25.72 8.23 3.61
CA PRO A 239 24.55 7.41 3.89
C PRO A 239 24.95 5.94 4.08
N GLU A 240 24.59 5.33 5.21
CA GLU A 240 24.88 3.93 5.51
C GLU A 240 23.63 3.06 5.34
N ALA A 241 23.43 2.47 4.16
CA ALA A 241 22.34 1.55 3.84
C ALA A 241 20.96 1.94 4.42
N ARG A 242 20.62 1.47 5.63
CA ARG A 242 19.35 1.72 6.33
C ARG A 242 19.26 3.07 7.05
N GLN A 243 20.40 3.74 7.24
CA GLN A 243 20.54 5.07 7.84
C GLN A 243 20.97 6.07 6.77
N ASP A 244 20.09 6.30 5.79
CA ASP A 244 20.31 7.32 4.76
C ASP A 244 19.63 8.65 5.12
N ILE A 245 19.71 9.60 4.18
CA ILE A 245 19.14 10.94 4.23
C ILE A 245 17.70 10.94 4.75
N LEU A 246 16.83 10.07 4.22
CA LEU A 246 15.41 10.11 4.57
C LEU A 246 15.16 9.63 6.00
N THR A 247 15.83 8.56 6.43
CA THR A 247 15.73 8.05 7.81
C THR A 247 16.32 9.00 8.83
N THR A 248 17.44 9.66 8.49
CA THR A 248 18.07 10.68 9.33
C THR A 248 17.20 11.94 9.42
N ALA A 249 16.60 12.38 8.31
CA ALA A 249 15.69 13.52 8.28
C ALA A 249 14.44 13.26 9.13
N LEU A 250 13.86 12.06 9.02
CA LEU A 250 12.69 11.66 9.80
C LEU A 250 12.99 11.35 11.27
N GLY A 251 14.27 11.18 11.64
CA GLY A 251 14.72 10.87 13.00
C GLY A 251 14.22 9.51 13.52
N ARG A 252 13.90 8.57 12.63
CA ARG A 252 13.40 7.25 13.02
C ARG A 252 13.71 6.19 11.97
N PRO A 253 13.99 4.94 12.38
CA PRO A 253 14.28 3.85 11.46
C PRO A 253 13.06 3.47 10.59
N GLU A 254 13.32 2.65 9.57
CA GLU A 254 12.27 1.96 8.83
C GLU A 254 11.58 0.89 9.69
N HIS A 255 10.30 0.64 9.40
CA HIS A 255 9.58 -0.45 10.07
C HIS A 255 9.93 -1.78 9.41
N PRO A 256 10.14 -2.89 10.17
CA PRO A 256 10.59 -4.17 9.63
C PRO A 256 9.81 -4.69 8.41
N GLY A 257 8.49 -4.44 8.37
CA GLY A 257 7.60 -4.88 7.30
C GLY A 257 7.31 -3.88 6.19
N ARG A 258 7.90 -2.68 6.21
CA ARG A 258 7.60 -1.63 5.22
C ARG A 258 8.76 -0.66 5.05
N VAL A 259 9.12 -0.41 3.79
CA VAL A 259 10.04 0.65 3.40
C VAL A 259 9.26 1.87 2.90
N ARG A 260 9.52 3.06 3.44
CA ARG A 260 8.96 4.32 2.94
C ARG A 260 9.38 4.52 1.47
N THR A 261 8.46 5.02 0.65
CA THR A 261 8.63 5.32 -0.80
C THR A 261 8.76 4.13 -1.75
N ALA A 262 9.08 2.93 -1.27
CA ALA A 262 9.24 1.73 -2.10
C ALA A 262 7.92 1.12 -2.61
N GLY A 263 6.76 1.63 -2.17
CA GLY A 263 5.45 1.10 -2.54
C GLY A 263 5.02 -0.11 -1.70
N ALA A 264 3.98 -0.81 -2.14
CA ALA A 264 3.45 -1.98 -1.45
C ALA A 264 4.26 -3.23 -1.82
N GLY A 265 4.54 -4.10 -0.85
CA GLY A 265 5.23 -5.38 -1.08
C GLY A 265 6.74 -5.35 -0.84
N ALA A 266 7.36 -4.17 -0.78
CA ALA A 266 8.77 -4.01 -0.45
C ALA A 266 9.05 -4.21 1.05
N THR A 267 9.89 -5.20 1.36
CA THR A 267 10.43 -5.43 2.72
C THR A 267 11.79 -4.75 2.87
N ILE A 268 12.22 -4.52 4.12
CA ILE A 268 13.56 -3.97 4.37
C ILE A 268 14.65 -4.84 3.73
N SER A 269 14.54 -6.18 3.85
CA SER A 269 15.52 -7.11 3.29
C SER A 269 15.58 -7.07 1.77
N ASN A 270 14.44 -6.97 1.09
CA ASN A 270 14.40 -6.96 -0.37
C ASN A 270 14.90 -5.61 -0.92
N TYR A 271 14.75 -4.52 -0.16
CA TYR A 271 15.14 -3.18 -0.59
C TYR A 271 16.60 -2.85 -0.25
N PHE A 272 17.03 -3.10 0.98
CA PHE A 272 18.39 -2.75 1.46
C PHE A 272 19.35 -3.94 1.50
N GLY A 273 18.87 -5.14 1.17
CA GLY A 273 19.63 -6.38 1.38
C GLY A 273 19.55 -6.92 2.81
N PRO A 274 20.10 -8.13 3.02
CA PRO A 274 20.25 -8.72 4.36
C PRO A 274 21.17 -7.84 5.23
N LEU A 275 20.95 -7.86 6.55
CA LEU A 275 21.90 -7.22 7.47
C LEU A 275 23.24 -7.94 7.36
N SER A 276 24.32 -7.20 7.14
CA SER A 276 25.66 -7.75 7.33
C SER A 276 25.82 -8.09 8.82
N LYS A 277 26.40 -9.27 9.13
CA LYS A 277 26.62 -9.73 10.50
C LYS A 277 27.50 -8.78 11.33
N ASP A 278 28.27 -7.92 10.67
CA ASP A 278 29.18 -6.94 11.29
C ASP A 278 28.52 -5.57 11.60
N SER A 279 27.28 -5.34 11.18
CA SER A 279 26.55 -4.10 11.50
C SER A 279 25.81 -4.21 12.83
N SER A 280 26.55 -4.28 13.92
CA SER A 280 25.98 -4.19 15.26
C SER A 280 25.26 -2.86 15.43
N LEU A 281 23.96 -2.89 15.76
CA LEU A 281 23.12 -1.78 16.21
C LEU A 281 23.57 -1.18 17.57
N SER A 282 24.87 -1.15 17.86
CA SER A 282 25.44 -0.75 19.15
C SER A 282 25.53 0.77 19.36
N LYS A 283 24.86 1.60 18.54
CA LYS A 283 24.85 3.06 18.70
C LYS A 283 23.46 3.67 18.98
N LEU A 284 22.50 2.88 19.46
CA LEU A 284 21.24 3.41 19.98
C LEU A 284 21.31 3.53 21.51
N SER A 285 21.31 4.77 22.01
CA SER A 285 21.19 5.05 23.44
C SER A 285 19.82 4.58 23.95
N PRO A 286 19.71 4.00 25.16
CA PRO A 286 18.44 3.61 25.77
C PRO A 286 17.40 4.74 25.84
N GLN A 287 17.80 6.01 25.68
CA GLN A 287 16.90 7.17 25.67
C GLN A 287 16.11 7.36 24.36
N ASP A 288 16.55 6.74 23.25
CA ASP A 288 15.83 6.76 21.96
C ASP A 288 14.78 5.65 21.83
N LEU A 289 14.84 4.66 22.73
CA LEU A 289 13.81 3.65 22.93
C LEU A 289 12.71 4.21 23.84
N LYS A 290 12.02 5.28 23.41
CA LYS A 290 10.69 5.52 23.98
C LYS A 290 9.84 4.30 23.62
N PRO A 291 9.31 3.54 24.61
CA PRO A 291 8.53 2.36 24.31
C PRO A 291 7.36 2.82 23.46
N SER A 292 7.34 2.35 22.21
CA SER A 292 6.13 2.41 21.43
C SER A 292 5.07 1.70 22.28
N HIS A 293 4.10 2.44 22.82
CA HIS A 293 2.84 1.87 23.27
C HIS A 293 2.03 1.42 22.04
N ASN A 294 2.65 0.59 21.21
CA ASN A 294 2.04 -0.37 20.31
C ASN A 294 2.50 -1.74 20.78
N LYS A 295 2.11 -2.08 22.01
CA LYS A 295 1.94 -3.47 22.39
C LYS A 295 0.88 -4.00 21.44
N TYR A 296 1.30 -4.75 20.43
CA TYR A 296 0.42 -5.63 19.67
C TYR A 296 -0.08 -6.69 20.65
N MET A 297 -1.07 -6.33 21.46
CA MET A 297 -1.90 -7.29 22.17
C MET A 297 -2.90 -7.80 21.13
N TYR A 298 -2.49 -8.81 20.36
CA TYR A 298 -3.47 -9.83 20.00
C TYR A 298 -3.91 -10.42 21.33
N GLY A 299 -5.08 -9.97 21.81
CA GLY A 299 -5.67 -10.50 23.02
C GLY A 299 -6.02 -11.95 22.80
N SER A 300 -5.11 -12.84 23.20
CA SER A 300 -5.48 -14.15 23.72
C SER A 300 -6.40 -13.90 24.92
N HIS A 301 -7.71 -14.00 24.71
CA HIS A 301 -8.60 -14.31 25.82
C HIS A 301 -8.71 -15.82 25.85
N LYS A 302 -7.93 -16.43 26.75
CA LYS A 302 -8.33 -17.66 27.41
C LYS A 302 -9.58 -17.32 28.22
N VAL A 303 -10.72 -17.91 27.89
CA VAL A 303 -11.48 -18.81 28.77
C VAL A 303 -12.12 -19.85 27.86
#